data_AF-A0A537J0E2-F1
#
_entry.id   AF-A0A537J0E2-F1
#
_cell.length_a   1.000
_cell.length_b   1.000
_cell.length_c   1.000
_cell.angle_alpha   90.00
_cell.angle_beta   90.00
_cell.angle_gamma   90.00
#
_symmetry.space_group_name_H-M   'P 1'
#
loop_
_entity.id
_entity.type
_entity.pdbx_description
1 polymer ?
#
loop_
_entity_poly.entity_id
_entity_poly.type
_entity_poly.pdbx_seq_one_letter_code
_entity_poly.pdbx_strand_id
1 'polypeptide(L)'
;MTAQGMHGHDVESLLRSVAGEAAGSAAMRVRVDSGRLEEVLCEIDLDGARYVLSRVRPAGPAAGLSPRERQIASLVAQGLPTKAIAAALSISVWTVCTHLRRIYARWGVGSRAAMVAKLLESGRL
;
A
#
# COMPACT_ATOMS: atom_id res chain seq x y z
N MET A 1 -27.23 44.21 -9.12
CA MET A 1 -27.53 43.55 -7.84
C MET A 1 -27.33 42.06 -8.01
N THR A 2 -26.50 41.51 -7.13
CA THR A 2 -25.86 40.19 -7.15
C THR A 2 -26.80 39.07 -6.76
N ALA A 3 -26.76 37.96 -7.51
CA ALA A 3 -27.09 36.64 -6.98
C ALA A 3 -26.01 35.68 -7.49
N GLN A 4 -24.87 35.72 -6.81
CA GLN A 4 -23.80 34.75 -6.96
C GLN A 4 -24.35 33.40 -6.48
N GLY A 5 -24.73 32.55 -7.42
CA GLY A 5 -25.22 31.20 -7.13
C GLY A 5 -24.21 30.45 -6.30
N MET A 6 -24.65 29.99 -5.13
CA MET A 6 -23.98 29.04 -4.25
C MET A 6 -23.39 27.92 -5.10
N HIS A 7 -22.08 27.94 -5.28
CA HIS A 7 -21.35 26.78 -5.79
C HIS A 7 -21.48 25.72 -4.69
N GLY A 8 -22.39 24.77 -4.89
CA GLY A 8 -22.36 23.54 -4.11
C GLY A 8 -20.95 22.98 -4.29
N HIS A 9 -20.15 23.05 -3.23
CA HIS A 9 -18.84 22.44 -3.27
C HIS A 9 -19.10 20.95 -3.50
N ASP A 10 -18.66 20.46 -4.65
CA ASP A 10 -18.65 19.03 -4.93
C ASP A 10 -17.92 18.33 -3.78
N VAL A 11 -18.49 17.23 -3.28
CA VAL A 11 -17.98 16.48 -2.14
C VAL A 11 -16.52 16.11 -2.37
N GLU A 12 -16.14 15.82 -3.62
CA GLU A 12 -14.75 15.55 -4.00
C GLU A 12 -13.82 16.74 -3.72
N SER A 13 -14.26 17.97 -3.98
CA SER A 13 -13.49 19.19 -3.75
C SER A 13 -13.29 19.47 -2.25
N LEU A 14 -14.34 19.24 -1.45
CA LEU A 14 -14.24 19.34 0.02
C LEU A 14 -13.28 18.29 0.58
N LEU A 15 -13.41 17.04 0.13
CA LEU A 15 -12.53 15.95 0.55
C LEU A 15 -11.07 16.22 0.17
N ARG A 16 -10.81 16.80 -1.01
CA ARG A 16 -9.45 17.18 -1.45
C ARG A 16 -8.84 18.26 -0.55
N SER A 17 -9.61 19.25 -0.14
CA SER A 17 -9.16 20.32 0.77
C SER A 17 -8.83 19.75 2.15
N VAL A 18 -9.76 19.01 2.76
CA VAL A 18 -9.59 18.40 4.09
C VAL A 18 -8.43 17.41 4.09
N ALA A 19 -8.28 16.59 3.04
CA ALA A 19 -7.18 15.65 2.91
C ALA A 19 -5.81 16.32 2.75
N GLY A 20 -5.76 17.52 2.14
CA GLY A 20 -4.56 18.34 2.01
C GLY A 20 -4.16 18.99 3.33
N GLU A 21 -5.12 19.52 4.08
CA GLU A 21 -4.89 20.14 5.39
C GLU A 21 -4.51 19.12 6.48
N ALA A 22 -5.19 17.97 6.52
CA ALA A 22 -4.90 16.89 7.46
C ALA A 22 -3.50 16.25 7.26
N ALA A 23 -2.85 16.45 6.11
CA ALA A 23 -1.49 16.00 5.87
C ALA A 23 -0.44 16.77 6.71
N GLY A 24 -0.79 17.96 7.19
CA GLY A 24 0.11 18.83 7.96
C GLY A 24 0.01 18.70 9.49
N SER A 25 -1.08 18.12 10.02
CA SER A 25 -1.36 18.09 11.47
C SER A 25 -1.63 16.66 11.94
N ALA A 26 -0.64 16.07 12.62
CA ALA A 26 -0.75 14.93 13.52
C ALA A 26 -1.75 13.81 13.13
N ALA A 27 -1.76 13.37 11.87
CA ALA A 27 -2.58 12.22 11.44
C ALA A 27 -2.18 10.95 12.22
N MET A 28 -3.13 10.41 12.99
CA MET A 28 -2.98 9.17 13.74
C MET A 28 -2.87 8.01 12.75
N ARG A 29 -1.68 7.42 12.62
CA ARG A 29 -1.49 6.23 11.76
C ARG A 29 -2.01 4.99 12.48
N VAL A 30 -3.22 4.56 12.16
CA VAL A 30 -3.73 3.26 12.59
C VAL A 30 -3.16 2.19 11.66
N ARG A 31 -2.38 1.25 12.20
CA ARG A 31 -2.00 0.05 11.43
C ARG A 31 -3.14 -0.94 11.51
N VAL A 32 -3.84 -1.16 10.41
CA VAL A 32 -4.79 -2.28 10.28
C VAL A 32 -4.06 -3.45 9.61
N ASP A 33 -4.25 -4.63 10.17
CA ASP A 33 -3.71 -5.89 9.67
C ASP A 33 -4.21 -6.19 8.24
N SER A 34 -3.52 -7.10 7.53
CA SER A 34 -3.86 -7.61 6.18
C SER A 34 -3.48 -6.76 4.95
N GLY A 35 -2.55 -5.80 5.06
CA GLY A 35 -1.95 -5.16 3.88
C GLY A 35 -2.76 -3.99 3.30
N ARG A 36 -3.57 -3.33 4.13
CA ARG A 36 -4.11 -1.99 3.84
C ARG A 36 -3.54 -1.02 4.86
N LEU A 37 -3.00 0.10 4.39
CA LEU A 37 -2.61 1.20 5.27
C LEU A 37 -3.79 2.16 5.34
N GLU A 38 -4.53 2.10 6.45
CA GLU A 38 -5.60 3.05 6.74
C GLU A 38 -5.03 4.18 7.59
N GLU A 39 -4.78 5.32 6.95
CA GLU A 39 -4.36 6.53 7.64
C GLU A 39 -5.63 7.29 8.04
N VAL A 40 -5.95 7.33 9.34
CA VAL A 40 -7.07 8.15 9.84
C VAL A 40 -6.63 9.62 9.78
N LEU A 41 -7.31 10.39 8.93
CA LEU A 41 -7.00 11.79 8.69
C LEU A 41 -7.66 12.69 9.74
N CYS A 42 -8.91 12.39 10.10
CA CYS A 42 -9.63 13.12 11.12
C CYS A 42 -10.80 12.31 11.69
N GLU A 43 -11.11 12.59 12.95
CA GLU A 43 -12.39 12.27 13.57
C GLU A 43 -13.17 13.58 13.71
N ILE A 44 -14.44 13.59 13.30
CA ILE A 44 -15.31 14.76 13.33
C ILE A 44 -16.64 14.35 13.96
N ASP A 45 -17.06 15.04 15.00
CA ASP A 45 -18.42 14.88 15.54
C ASP A 45 -19.32 15.95 14.90
N LEU A 46 -20.39 15.52 14.20
CA LEU A 46 -21.39 16.38 13.56
C LEU A 46 -22.78 15.87 13.92
N ASP A 47 -23.65 16.76 14.41
CA ASP A 47 -25.04 16.45 14.76
C ASP A 47 -25.21 15.22 15.68
N GLY A 48 -24.23 14.99 16.57
CA GLY A 48 -24.22 13.86 17.49
C GLY A 48 -23.78 12.52 16.87
N ALA A 49 -23.34 12.52 15.60
CA ALA A 49 -22.74 11.39 14.93
C ALA A 49 -21.22 11.58 14.77
N ARG A 50 -20.46 10.50 15.01
CA ARG A 50 -19.01 10.48 14.80
C ARG A 50 -18.68 10.05 13.38
N TYR A 51 -17.94 10.89 12.66
CA TYR A 51 -17.42 10.64 11.33
C TYR A 51 -15.91 10.41 11.40
N VAL A 52 -15.43 9.37 10.72
CA VAL A 52 -14.00 9.07 10.59
C VAL A 52 -13.64 9.18 9.12
N LEU A 53 -12.75 10.11 8.78
CA LEU A 53 -12.17 10.16 7.46
C LEU A 53 -10.89 9.35 7.47
N SER A 54 -10.88 8.22 6.77
CA SER A 54 -9.68 7.41 6.57
C SER A 54 -9.22 7.47 5.12
N ARG A 55 -7.91 7.65 4.94
CA ARG A 55 -7.24 7.47 3.65
C ARG A 55 -6.75 6.04 3.57
N VAL A 56 -7.41 5.25 2.74
CA VAL A 56 -6.91 3.93 2.35
C VAL A 56 -5.83 4.13 1.31
N ARG A 57 -4.56 3.96 1.69
CA ARG A 57 -3.51 3.79 0.70
C ARG A 57 -3.49 2.31 0.34
N PRO A 58 -3.52 1.95 -0.97
CA PRO A 58 -3.12 0.61 -1.35
C PRO A 58 -1.71 0.44 -0.78
N ALA A 59 -1.57 -0.48 0.16
CA ALA A 59 -0.26 -0.74 0.68
C ALA A 59 0.55 -1.23 -0.52
N GLY A 60 1.69 -0.59 -0.79
CA GLY A 60 2.46 -0.89 -2.01
C GLY A 60 2.73 -2.39 -2.13
N PRO A 61 3.17 -2.88 -3.30
CA PRO A 61 3.27 -4.32 -3.61
C PRO A 61 3.88 -5.16 -2.47
N ALA A 62 4.88 -4.57 -1.81
CA ALA A 62 5.66 -5.12 -0.72
C ALA A 62 5.02 -5.09 0.68
N ALA A 63 3.75 -4.69 0.81
CA ALA A 63 3.05 -4.63 2.07
C ALA A 63 2.91 -6.01 2.70
N GLY A 64 3.13 -6.09 4.02
CA GLY A 64 3.14 -7.36 4.76
C GLY A 64 4.37 -8.25 4.52
N LEU A 65 5.27 -7.91 3.58
CA LEU A 65 6.56 -8.60 3.43
C LEU A 65 7.52 -8.21 4.57
N SER A 66 8.34 -9.16 5.02
CA SER A 66 9.53 -8.84 5.82
C SER A 66 10.59 -8.10 4.98
N PRO A 67 11.57 -7.43 5.59
CA PRO A 67 12.64 -6.76 4.86
C PRO A 67 13.36 -7.67 3.85
N ARG A 68 13.61 -8.93 4.23
CA ARG A 68 14.28 -9.89 3.35
C ARG A 68 13.41 -10.31 2.18
N GLU A 69 12.12 -10.53 2.42
CA GLU A 69 11.17 -10.89 1.37
C GLU A 69 10.99 -9.75 0.36
N ARG A 70 11.06 -8.49 0.82
CA ARG A 70 11.07 -7.32 -0.08
C ARG A 70 12.28 -7.31 -1.01
N GLN A 71 13.47 -7.58 -0.50
CA GLN A 71 14.69 -7.67 -1.31
C GLN A 71 14.56 -8.76 -2.38
N ILE A 72 14.08 -9.95 -1.98
CA ILE A 72 13.86 -11.06 -2.90
C ILE A 72 12.81 -10.68 -3.96
N ALA A 73 11.69 -10.07 -3.56
CA ALA A 73 10.66 -9.64 -4.48
C ALA A 73 11.15 -8.60 -5.50
N SER A 74 11.98 -7.65 -5.07
CA SER A 74 12.60 -6.66 -5.95
C SER A 74 13.51 -7.31 -7.00
N LEU A 75 14.37 -8.24 -6.58
CA LEU A 75 15.24 -8.97 -7.51
C LEU A 75 14.44 -9.87 -8.46
N VAL A 76 13.31 -10.44 -8.00
CA VAL A 76 12.38 -11.17 -8.86
C VAL A 76 11.78 -10.27 -9.93
N ALA A 77 11.36 -9.06 -9.56
CA ALA A 77 10.79 -8.06 -10.46
C ALA A 77 11.79 -7.62 -11.54
N GLN A 78 13.07 -7.55 -11.19
CA GLN A 78 14.17 -7.30 -12.12
C GLN A 78 14.48 -8.49 -13.04
N GLY A 79 13.75 -9.61 -12.92
CA GLY A 79 13.91 -10.79 -13.77
C GLY A 79 15.03 -11.75 -13.33
N LEU A 80 15.67 -11.55 -12.17
CA LEU A 80 16.80 -12.39 -11.77
C LEU A 80 16.35 -13.83 -11.45
N PRO A 81 17.02 -14.87 -11.97
CA PRO A 81 16.73 -16.25 -11.60
C PRO A 81 17.10 -16.52 -10.14
N THR A 82 16.45 -17.50 -9.50
CA THR A 82 16.64 -17.84 -8.08
C THR A 82 18.12 -18.05 -7.70
N LYS A 83 18.94 -18.63 -8.59
CA LYS A 83 20.38 -18.79 -8.39
C LYS A 83 21.13 -17.46 -8.32
N ALA A 84 20.78 -16.50 -9.18
CA ALA A 84 21.38 -15.17 -9.15
C ALA A 84 20.94 -14.38 -7.91
N ILE A 85 19.68 -14.53 -7.49
CA ILE A 85 19.18 -13.95 -6.23
C ILE A 85 19.95 -14.51 -5.03
N ALA A 86 20.16 -15.82 -4.99
CA ALA A 86 20.91 -16.49 -3.94
C ALA A 86 22.35 -15.96 -3.84
N ALA A 87 23.02 -15.81 -4.98
CA ALA A 87 24.35 -15.21 -5.06
C ALA A 87 24.35 -13.74 -4.61
N ALA A 88 23.41 -12.93 -5.10
CA ALA A 88 23.32 -11.50 -4.78
C ALA A 88 23.05 -11.22 -3.29
N LEU A 89 22.38 -12.15 -2.61
CA LEU A 89 22.03 -12.02 -1.19
C LEU A 89 22.91 -12.87 -0.27
N SER A 90 23.91 -13.58 -0.81
CA SER A 90 24.78 -14.50 -0.06
C SER A 90 24.03 -15.52 0.80
N ILE A 91 22.98 -16.14 0.23
CA ILE A 91 22.17 -17.18 0.88
C ILE A 91 22.00 -18.39 -0.03
N SER A 92 21.57 -19.52 0.52
CA SER A 92 21.35 -20.72 -0.30
C SER A 92 20.15 -20.56 -1.25
N VAL A 93 20.18 -21.26 -2.39
CA VAL A 93 19.05 -21.34 -3.33
C VAL A 93 17.79 -21.86 -2.63
N TRP A 94 17.94 -22.83 -1.72
CA TRP A 94 16.83 -23.34 -0.92
C TRP A 94 16.24 -22.23 -0.05
N THR A 95 17.06 -21.43 0.63
CA THR A 95 16.59 -20.28 1.44
C THR A 95 15.75 -19.32 0.59
N VAL A 96 16.19 -19.00 -0.63
CA VAL A 96 15.40 -18.17 -1.56
C VAL A 96 14.07 -18.84 -1.91
N CYS A 97 14.05 -20.13 -2.24
CA CYS A 97 12.82 -20.88 -2.52
C CYS A 97 11.83 -20.86 -1.33
N THR A 98 12.34 -20.99 -0.10
CA THR A 98 11.54 -20.90 1.12
C THR A 98 10.89 -19.52 1.28
N HIS A 99 11.66 -18.45 1.05
CA HIS A 99 11.10 -17.10 1.05
C HIS A 99 10.06 -16.88 -0.04
N LEU A 100 10.32 -17.34 -1.27
CA LEU A 100 9.36 -17.25 -2.37
C LEU A 100 8.05 -17.98 -2.04
N ARG A 101 8.11 -19.17 -1.44
CA ARG A 101 6.92 -19.90 -1.00
C ARG A 101 6.09 -19.11 0.02
N ARG A 102 6.74 -18.45 0.98
CA ARG A 102 6.06 -17.59 1.97
C ARG A 102 5.46 -16.34 1.32
N ILE A 103 6.15 -15.74 0.35
CA ILE A 103 5.62 -14.62 -0.43
C ILE A 103 4.38 -15.07 -1.22
N TYR A 104 4.47 -16.19 -1.93
CA TYR A 104 3.37 -16.76 -2.70
C TYR A 104 2.14 -17.02 -1.85
N ALA A 105 2.32 -17.69 -0.71
CA ALA A 105 1.24 -17.97 0.23
C ALA A 105 0.59 -16.68 0.75
N ARG A 106 1.39 -15.69 1.17
CA ARG A 106 0.87 -14.42 1.70
C ARG A 106 0.18 -13.57 0.64
N TRP A 107 0.62 -13.63 -0.62
CA TRP A 107 0.02 -12.86 -1.71
C TRP A 107 -1.09 -13.60 -2.46
N GLY A 108 -1.35 -14.87 -2.10
CA GLY A 108 -2.33 -15.71 -2.79
C GLY A 108 -1.99 -15.94 -4.25
N VAL A 109 -0.70 -16.02 -4.60
CA VAL A 109 -0.25 -16.25 -5.98
C VAL A 109 0.36 -17.64 -6.13
N GLY A 110 0.08 -18.32 -7.24
CA GLY A 110 0.56 -19.68 -7.51
C GLY A 110 1.88 -19.76 -8.27
N SER A 111 2.39 -18.65 -8.80
CA SER A 111 3.56 -18.67 -9.68
C SER A 111 4.41 -17.41 -9.59
N ARG A 112 5.65 -17.53 -10.06
CA ARG A 112 6.56 -16.39 -10.22
C ARG A 112 5.97 -15.34 -11.16
N ALA A 113 5.35 -15.75 -12.25
CA ALA A 113 4.72 -14.85 -13.21
C ALA A 113 3.55 -14.09 -12.56
N ALA A 114 2.71 -14.77 -11.77
CA ALA A 114 1.63 -14.13 -11.02
C ALA A 114 2.17 -13.15 -9.96
N MET A 115 3.29 -13.48 -9.31
CA MET A 115 3.98 -12.55 -8.41
C MET A 115 4.47 -11.31 -9.15
N VAL A 116 5.09 -11.46 -10.32
CA VAL A 116 5.57 -10.33 -11.15
C VAL A 116 4.40 -9.48 -11.64
N ALA A 117 3.30 -10.09 -12.10
CA ALA A 117 2.09 -9.39 -12.50
C ALA A 117 1.55 -8.52 -11.35
N LYS A 118 1.44 -9.07 -10.14
CA LYS A 118 1.03 -8.29 -8.95
C LYS A 118 1.96 -7.11 -8.65
N LEU A 119 3.27 -7.27 -8.85
CA LEU A 119 4.25 -6.20 -8.67
C LEU A 119 4.07 -5.08 -9.70
N LEU A 120 3.73 -5.41 -10.94
CA LEU A 120 3.48 -4.45 -12.02
C LEU A 120 2.14 -3.72 -11.84
N GLU A 121 1.07 -4.43 -11.47
CA GLU A 121 -0.26 -3.85 -11.22
C GLU A 121 -0.27 -2.78 -10.12
N SER A 122 0.62 -2.95 -9.12
CA SER A 122 0.69 -2.07 -7.96
C SER A 122 1.61 -0.86 -8.15
N GLY A 123 2.01 -0.57 -9.40
CA GLY A 123 2.43 0.76 -9.84
C GLY A 123 3.80 1.24 -9.34
N ARG A 124 4.71 0.34 -8.98
CA ARG A 124 6.09 0.69 -8.60
C ARG A 124 7.09 -0.42 -8.95
N LEU A 125 7.98 -0.09 -9.90
CA LEU A 125 9.41 -0.39 -9.76
C LEU A 125 10.09 0.83 -9.15
#